data_AF-A0A7J9GL18-F1
#
_entry.id   AF-A0A7J9GL18-F1
#
_cell.length_a   1.000
_cell.length_b   1.000
_cell.length_c   1.000
_cell.angle_alpha   90.00
_cell.angle_beta   90.00
_cell.angle_gamma   90.00
#
_symmetry.space_group_name_H-M   'P 1'
#
loop_
_entity.id
_entity.type
_entity.pdbx_description
1 polymer ?
#
loop_
_entity_poly.entity_id
_entity_poly.type
_entity_poly.pdbx_seq_one_letter_code
_entity_poly.pdbx_strand_id
1 'polypeptide(L)'
;MAILKLLFSFLMLMIYLTLVRADTQIHNDSPIVDGNSPFYDDINGAGPMYAEGGEPVAKSDAKSKCCNNHLELGKCIPGEDDNPDKDGKCWNYCIIDCERGGVCKLMSDGHHECHSAC
;
A
#
# COMPACT_ATOMS: atom_id res chain seq x y z
N MET A 1 -23.55 -41.24 14.42
CA MET A 1 -22.43 -40.38 14.89
C MET A 1 -21.34 -40.16 13.84
N ALA A 2 -20.98 -41.16 13.01
CA ALA A 2 -19.97 -40.99 11.95
C ALA A 2 -20.41 -40.02 10.83
N ILE A 3 -21.67 -40.11 10.38
CA ILE A 3 -22.23 -39.25 9.33
C ILE A 3 -22.19 -37.76 9.74
N LEU A 4 -22.54 -37.47 11.00
CA LEU A 4 -22.52 -36.11 11.53
C LEU A 4 -21.10 -35.51 11.56
N LYS A 5 -20.09 -36.30 11.93
CA LYS A 5 -18.68 -35.88 11.86
C LYS A 5 -18.21 -35.62 10.44
N LEU A 6 -18.67 -36.45 9.49
CA LEU A 6 -18.37 -36.27 8.08
C LEU A 6 -18.93 -34.93 7.58
N LEU A 7 -20.19 -34.63 7.89
CA LEU A 7 -20.85 -33.39 7.52
C LEU A 7 -20.14 -32.15 8.10
N PHE A 8 -19.73 -32.19 9.37
CA PHE A 8 -18.95 -31.09 9.97
C PHE A 8 -17.56 -30.92 9.31
N SER A 9 -16.89 -32.02 8.97
CA SER A 9 -15.60 -31.96 8.28
C SER A 9 -15.73 -31.37 6.88
N PHE A 10 -16.77 -31.76 6.14
CA PHE A 10 -17.05 -31.19 4.82
C PHE A 10 -17.43 -29.71 4.89
N LEU A 11 -18.25 -29.32 5.88
CA LEU A 11 -18.63 -27.92 6.09
C LEU A 11 -17.40 -27.05 6.37
N MET A 12 -16.50 -27.49 7.26
CA MET A 12 -15.27 -26.77 7.57
C MET A 12 -14.33 -26.64 6.37
N LEU A 13 -14.21 -27.69 5.56
CA LEU A 13 -13.42 -27.65 4.32
C LEU A 13 -14.00 -26.65 3.31
N MET A 14 -15.32 -26.62 3.15
CA MET A 14 -15.98 -25.65 2.26
C MET A 14 -15.76 -24.21 2.73
N ILE A 15 -15.88 -23.94 4.05
CA ILE A 15 -15.63 -22.62 4.64
C ILE A 15 -14.17 -22.19 4.43
N TYR A 16 -13.22 -23.09 4.68
CA TYR A 16 -11.79 -22.84 4.45
C TYR A 16 -11.50 -22.49 2.98
N LEU A 17 -12.04 -23.27 2.03
CA LEU A 17 -11.87 -23.00 0.60
C LEU A 17 -12.50 -21.67 0.16
N THR A 18 -13.63 -21.26 0.75
CA THR A 18 -14.23 -19.95 0.46
C THR A 18 -13.40 -18.79 1.01
N LEU A 19 -12.83 -18.92 2.20
CA LEU A 19 -11.93 -17.91 2.79
C LEU A 19 -10.65 -17.75 1.97
N VAL A 20 -10.02 -18.86 1.57
CA VAL A 20 -8.81 -18.84 0.74
C VAL A 20 -9.07 -18.24 -0.65
N ARG A 21 -10.24 -18.51 -1.26
CA ARG A 21 -10.62 -17.95 -2.57
C ARG A 21 -10.95 -16.45 -2.51
N ALA A 22 -11.43 -15.94 -1.39
CA ALA A 22 -11.69 -14.52 -1.22
C ALA A 22 -10.38 -13.69 -1.21
N ASP A 23 -9.31 -14.26 -0.67
CA ASP A 23 -7.97 -13.64 -0.66
C ASP A 23 -7.33 -13.65 -2.07
N THR A 24 -7.60 -14.70 -2.87
CA THR A 24 -7.00 -14.84 -4.20
C THR A 24 -7.64 -13.98 -5.30
N GLN A 25 -8.83 -13.38 -5.07
CA GLN A 25 -9.45 -12.50 -6.05
C GLN A 25 -8.95 -11.06 -6.02
N ILE A 26 -8.27 -10.63 -4.95
CA ILE A 26 -7.72 -9.26 -4.89
C ILE A 26 -6.47 -9.12 -5.78
N HIS A 27 -5.90 -10.22 -6.30
CA HIS A 27 -4.66 -10.20 -7.06
C HIS A 27 -4.80 -10.21 -8.60
N ASN A 28 -5.98 -10.45 -9.19
CA ASN A 28 -6.06 -10.84 -10.60
C ASN A 28 -6.88 -9.97 -11.57
N ASP A 29 -7.30 -8.76 -11.20
CA ASP A 29 -7.95 -7.83 -12.14
C ASP A 29 -7.14 -6.55 -12.38
N SER A 30 -5.89 -6.69 -12.79
CA SER A 30 -5.21 -5.60 -13.50
C SER A 30 -4.43 -6.13 -14.70
N PRO A 31 -4.93 -5.89 -15.93
CA PRO A 31 -4.14 -6.09 -17.12
C PRO A 31 -3.16 -4.91 -17.22
N ILE A 32 -1.93 -5.08 -16.76
CA ILE A 32 -0.87 -4.12 -17.10
C ILE A 32 -0.38 -4.47 -18.49
N VAL A 33 -0.93 -3.72 -19.44
CA VAL A 33 -0.45 -3.56 -20.81
C VAL A 33 1.05 -3.26 -20.77
N ASP A 34 1.78 -4.07 -21.51
CA ASP A 34 3.17 -3.89 -21.88
C ASP A 34 3.31 -2.51 -22.55
N GLY A 35 3.88 -1.56 -21.82
CA GLY A 35 3.96 -0.15 -22.19
C GLY A 35 5.38 0.34 -22.05
N ASN A 36 6.24 -0.08 -23.00
CA ASN A 36 7.50 0.60 -23.27
C ASN A 36 7.26 2.12 -23.36
N SER A 37 7.86 2.92 -22.49
CA SER A 37 8.15 4.30 -22.85
C SER A 37 9.24 4.95 -22.01
N PRO A 38 9.96 5.91 -22.60
CA PRO A 38 11.34 6.18 -22.35
C PRO A 38 11.54 7.43 -21.50
N PHE A 39 12.69 7.45 -20.86
CA PHE A 39 13.58 8.59 -20.71
C PHE A 39 13.34 9.74 -21.72
N TYR A 40 12.57 10.78 -21.36
CA TYR A 40 12.98 12.20 -21.23
C TYR A 40 11.77 13.15 -21.12
N ASP A 41 11.98 14.19 -20.27
CA ASP A 41 11.48 15.57 -20.25
C ASP A 41 10.09 15.90 -20.84
N ASP A 42 9.28 16.62 -20.04
CA ASP A 42 8.72 17.86 -20.58
C ASP A 42 8.63 18.99 -19.55
N ILE A 43 9.12 20.13 -20.02
CA ILE A 43 9.41 21.37 -19.32
C ILE A 43 8.22 22.29 -19.62
N ASN A 44 7.28 22.40 -18.69
CA ASN A 44 6.34 23.51 -18.59
C ASN A 44 6.14 23.76 -17.09
N GLY A 45 6.66 24.81 -16.44
CA GLY A 45 7.09 26.10 -16.94
C GLY A 45 6.65 27.14 -15.91
N ALA A 46 7.43 27.30 -14.83
CA ALA A 46 7.53 28.51 -14.00
C ALA A 46 8.53 28.23 -12.86
N GLY A 47 9.64 28.96 -12.84
CA GLY A 47 10.58 28.96 -11.71
C GLY A 47 9.97 29.56 -10.42
N PRO A 48 10.69 29.50 -9.29
CA PRO A 48 10.14 29.81 -7.98
C PRO A 48 10.05 31.33 -7.78
N MET A 49 8.83 31.84 -7.59
CA MET A 49 8.61 33.17 -7.03
C MET A 49 8.33 33.00 -5.54
N TYR A 50 9.25 33.50 -4.71
CA TYR A 50 9.00 33.78 -3.31
C TYR A 50 7.90 34.84 -3.18
N ALA A 51 6.89 34.60 -2.35
CA ALA A 51 6.01 35.63 -1.84
C ALA A 51 5.52 35.23 -0.45
N GLU A 52 5.74 36.14 0.51
CA GLU A 52 5.20 36.13 1.87
C GLU A 52 3.68 35.93 1.90
N GLY A 53 3.22 35.28 2.97
CA GLY A 53 1.98 35.69 3.63
C GLY A 53 0.69 35.17 3.00
N GLY A 54 0.40 33.89 3.25
CA GLY A 54 -0.91 33.29 3.01
C GLY A 54 -0.76 31.78 2.91
N GLU A 55 -0.94 31.09 4.02
CA GLU A 55 -0.91 29.63 4.11
C GLU A 55 -1.99 29.03 3.21
N PRO A 56 -1.66 28.40 2.06
CA PRO A 56 -2.59 27.51 1.42
C PRO A 56 -2.39 26.19 2.12
N VAL A 57 -3.21 25.91 3.13
CA VAL A 57 -3.38 24.55 3.64
C VAL A 57 -3.91 23.74 2.46
N ALA A 58 -2.99 23.16 1.70
CA ALA A 58 -3.30 22.27 0.61
C ALA A 58 -4.12 21.14 1.22
N LYS A 59 -5.37 21.07 0.78
CA LYS A 59 -6.28 19.97 1.04
C LYS A 59 -5.49 18.68 0.88
N SER A 60 -5.36 17.90 1.95
CA SER A 60 -4.65 16.62 1.90
C SER A 60 -5.34 15.76 0.86
N ASP A 61 -4.74 15.66 -0.32
CA ASP A 61 -5.17 14.71 -1.31
C ASP A 61 -4.88 13.33 -0.71
N ALA A 62 -5.85 12.70 -0.04
CA ALA A 62 -5.69 11.32 0.42
C ALA A 62 -5.27 10.39 -0.75
N LYS A 63 -5.57 10.80 -1.99
CA LYS A 63 -5.11 10.18 -3.24
C LYS A 63 -3.62 10.40 -3.56
N SER A 64 -2.96 11.41 -3.01
CA SER A 64 -1.50 11.62 -3.12
C SER A 64 -0.71 10.84 -2.07
N LYS A 65 -1.34 10.40 -0.98
CA LYS A 65 -0.71 9.59 0.06
C LYS A 65 -0.68 8.11 -0.27
N CYS A 66 -1.81 7.54 -0.70
CA CYS A 66 -1.87 6.13 -1.07
C CYS A 66 -1.13 5.86 -2.38
N CYS A 67 -0.62 4.64 -2.56
CA CYS A 67 0.18 4.25 -3.73
C CYS A 67 1.52 5.00 -3.90
N ASN A 68 2.03 5.65 -2.85
CA ASN A 68 3.24 6.48 -2.94
C ASN A 68 4.27 6.08 -1.88
N ASN A 69 5.54 6.38 -2.19
CA ASN A 69 6.63 6.26 -1.23
C ASN A 69 6.71 7.53 -0.36
N HIS A 70 7.13 7.37 0.89
CA HIS A 70 7.20 8.43 1.88
C HIS A 70 8.63 8.57 2.43
N LEU A 71 9.48 9.26 1.67
CA LEU A 71 10.87 9.54 2.07
C LEU A 71 10.93 10.41 3.34
N GLU A 72 9.91 11.23 3.58
CA GLU A 72 9.80 12.10 4.76
C GLU A 72 9.75 11.31 6.08
N LEU A 73 9.34 10.05 6.03
CA LEU A 73 9.35 9.17 7.19
C LEU A 73 10.75 8.59 7.46
N GLY A 74 11.68 8.69 6.51
CA GLY A 74 13.00 8.09 6.58
C GLY A 74 12.99 6.57 6.42
N LYS A 75 14.17 5.96 6.59
CA LYS A 75 14.36 4.51 6.45
C LYS A 75 13.44 3.71 7.36
N CYS A 76 13.10 2.49 6.94
CA CYS A 76 12.28 1.58 7.71
C CYS A 76 12.92 0.18 7.83
N ILE A 77 12.44 -0.59 8.81
CA ILE A 77 12.83 -1.97 9.09
C ILE A 77 11.67 -2.91 8.73
N PRO A 78 11.86 -3.85 7.78
CA PRO A 78 10.84 -4.85 7.45
C PRO A 78 10.46 -5.73 8.65
N GLY A 79 9.15 -5.93 8.84
CA GLY A 79 8.57 -6.71 9.94
C GLY A 79 8.42 -5.96 11.27
N GLU A 80 8.96 -4.74 11.38
CA GLU A 80 8.78 -3.84 12.52
C GLU A 80 7.96 -2.62 12.13
N ASP A 81 8.44 -1.84 11.16
CA ASP A 81 7.80 -0.57 10.78
C ASP A 81 6.54 -0.74 9.93
N ASP A 82 6.35 -1.90 9.30
CA ASP A 82 5.14 -2.26 8.53
C ASP A 82 4.19 -3.18 9.30
N ASN A 83 4.45 -3.41 10.58
CA ASN A 83 3.69 -4.36 11.38
C ASN A 83 2.46 -3.70 12.05
N PRO A 84 1.23 -4.16 11.78
CA PRO A 84 0.01 -3.64 12.40
C PRO A 84 -0.08 -3.87 13.90
N ASP A 85 0.55 -4.94 14.41
CA ASP A 85 0.48 -5.35 15.82
C ASP A 85 1.56 -4.69 16.69
N LYS A 86 2.52 -4.00 16.07
CA LYS A 86 3.66 -3.38 16.76
C LYS A 86 3.73 -1.87 16.60
N ASP A 87 2.62 -1.24 16.24
CA ASP A 87 2.57 0.21 15.98
C ASP A 87 3.60 0.65 14.93
N GLY A 88 3.82 -0.17 13.89
CA GLY A 88 4.82 0.08 12.88
C GLY A 88 4.64 1.46 12.23
N LYS A 89 5.72 2.24 12.12
CA LYS A 89 5.68 3.62 11.60
C LYS A 89 5.03 3.71 10.21
N CYS A 90 5.43 2.85 9.28
CA CYS A 90 4.87 2.79 7.94
C CYS A 90 3.40 2.39 7.99
N TRP A 91 3.05 1.38 8.77
CA TRP A 91 1.66 0.96 8.93
C TRP A 91 0.79 2.10 9.47
N ASN A 92 1.16 2.66 10.62
CA ASN A 92 0.40 3.68 11.33
C ASN A 92 0.26 4.98 10.54
N TYR A 93 1.30 5.40 9.82
CA TYR A 93 1.20 6.58 8.97
C TYR A 93 0.16 6.36 7.86
N CYS A 94 0.20 5.20 7.21
CA CYS A 94 -0.57 4.97 5.99
C CYS A 94 -2.02 4.58 6.29
N ILE A 95 -2.27 3.81 7.37
CA ILE A 95 -3.61 3.26 7.67
C ILE A 95 -4.69 4.32 7.93
N ILE A 96 -4.28 5.55 8.26
CA ILE A 96 -5.20 6.68 8.48
C ILE A 96 -5.97 7.05 7.22
N ASP A 97 -5.28 7.03 6.07
CA ASP A 97 -5.83 7.51 4.79
C ASP A 97 -5.88 6.40 3.72
N CYS A 98 -5.18 5.29 3.94
CA CYS A 98 -5.04 4.16 3.03
C CYS A 98 -5.47 2.88 3.74
N GLU A 99 -6.62 2.30 3.35
CA GLU A 99 -7.24 1.14 4.02
C GLU A 99 -6.31 -0.08 4.15
N ARG A 100 -5.33 -0.20 3.25
CA ARG A 100 -4.36 -1.31 3.22
C ARG A 100 -3.09 -1.04 4.05
N GLY A 101 -2.98 0.13 4.68
CA GLY A 101 -1.82 0.51 5.47
C GLY A 101 -0.57 0.74 4.63
N GLY A 102 0.59 0.56 5.25
CA GLY A 102 1.89 0.88 4.67
C GLY A 102 2.89 -0.24 4.89
N VAL A 103 3.77 -0.43 3.91
CA VAL A 103 4.80 -1.48 3.90
C VAL A 103 6.20 -0.90 3.88
N CYS A 104 7.17 -1.65 4.37
CA CYS A 104 8.57 -1.26 4.30
C CYS A 104 9.22 -1.82 3.03
N LYS A 105 9.22 -1.02 1.96
CA LYS A 105 9.59 -1.43 0.60
C LYS A 105 11.09 -1.27 0.34
N LEU A 106 11.71 -2.31 -0.21
CA LEU A 106 13.09 -2.24 -0.73
C LEU A 106 13.12 -1.46 -2.06
N MET A 107 13.95 -0.42 -2.10
CA MET A 107 14.17 0.43 -3.26
C MET A 107 15.28 -0.11 -4.16
N SER A 108 15.36 0.38 -5.40
CA SER A 108 16.33 -0.09 -6.40
C SER A 108 17.79 0.14 -6.02
N ASP A 109 18.05 1.17 -5.23
CA ASP A 109 19.35 1.53 -4.66
C ASP A 109 19.64 0.86 -3.31
N GLY A 110 18.76 -0.04 -2.86
CA GLY A 110 19.00 -0.98 -1.77
C GLY A 110 18.64 -0.48 -0.37
N HIS A 111 18.13 0.74 -0.22
CA HIS A 111 17.53 1.16 1.06
C HIS A 111 16.04 0.84 1.10
N HIS A 112 15.47 0.91 2.30
CA HIS A 112 14.06 0.70 2.52
C HIS A 112 13.32 2.00 2.81
N GLU A 113 12.14 2.16 2.21
CA GLU A 113 11.24 3.29 2.43
C GLU A 113 9.83 2.82 2.77
N CYS A 114 9.10 3.62 3.55
CA CYS A 114 7.68 3.38 3.74
C CYS A 114 6.94 3.64 2.42
N HIS A 115 6.08 2.70 2.04
CA HIS A 115 5.20 2.81 0.88
C HIS A 115 3.76 2.58 1.32
N SER A 116 2.88 3.55 1.08
CA SER A 116 1.44 3.36 1.30
C SER A 116 0.89 2.42 0.24
N ALA A 117 0.29 1.30 0.66
CA ALA A 117 -0.24 0.33 -0.28
C ALA A 117 -1.41 0.92 -1.08
N CYS A 118 -1.43 0.58 -2.38
CA CYS A 118 -2.65 0.59 -3.18
C CYS A 118 -3.53 -0.58 -2.77
#